data_AF-X1LD41-F1
#
_entry.id   AF-X1LD41-F1
#
_cell.length_a   1.000
_cell.length_b   1.000
_cell.length_c   1.000
_cell.angle_alpha   90.00
_cell.angle_beta   90.00
_cell.angle_gamma   90.00
#
_symmetry.space_group_name_H-M   'P 1'
#
loop_
_entity.id
_entity.type
_entity.pdbx_description
1 polymer ?
#
loop_
_entity_poly.entity_id
_entity_poly.type
_entity_poly.pdbx_seq_one_letter_code
_entity_poly.pdbx_strand_id
1 'polypeptide(L)' 'RSYGVAKELIEKDLADYISLCRPLIREPELIKRWKRGNTERAACISCNKCFVPTREGKGIYCVVENQR' A
#
# COMPACT_ATOMS: atom_id res chain seq x y z
N ARG A 1 -4.01 2.36 -3.72
CA ARG A 1 -5.10 2.20 -2.70
C ARG A 1 -5.54 3.59 -2.23
N SER A 2 -6.78 3.78 -1.77
CA SER A 2 -7.36 5.11 -1.51
C SER A 2 -7.59 5.37 -0.02
N TYR A 3 -7.11 6.51 0.49
CA TYR A 3 -7.39 6.96 1.86
C TYR A 3 -8.89 7.21 2.07
N GLY A 4 -9.56 7.88 1.12
CA GLY A 4 -10.98 8.21 1.24
C GLY A 4 -11.88 6.98 1.38
N VAL A 5 -11.60 5.91 0.63
CA VAL A 5 -12.35 4.65 0.74
C VAL A 5 -12.09 3.98 2.09
N ALA A 6 -10.84 3.98 2.57
CA ALA A 6 -10.51 3.43 3.88
C ALA A 6 -11.24 4.18 5.00
N LYS A 7 -11.28 5.51 4.93
CA LYS A 7 -11.99 6.36 5.87
C LYS A 7 -13.49 6.10 5.86
N GLU A 8 -14.10 6.05 4.68
CA GLU A 8 -15.53 5.77 4.51
C GLU A 8 -15.95 4.42 5.10
N LEU A 9 -15.14 3.37 4.94
CA LEU A 9 -15.43 2.04 5.50
C LEU A 9 -15.48 2.04 7.03
N ILE A 10 -14.60 2.81 7.68
CA ILE A 10 -14.61 2.97 9.14
C ILE A 10 -15.79 3.84 9.58
N GLU A 11 -16.03 4.98 8.90
CA GLU A 11 -17.12 5.91 9.25
C GLU A 11 -18.52 5.31 9.05
N LYS A 12 -18.64 4.29 8.21
CA LYS A 12 -19.89 3.53 7.99
C LYS A 12 -20.01 2.27 8.86
N ASP A 13 -19.09 2.05 9.80
CA ASP A 13 -19.04 0.85 10.65
C ASP A 13 -19.01 -0.47 9.85
N LEU A 14 -18.43 -0.44 8.64
CA LEU A 14 -18.31 -1.63 7.78
C LEU A 14 -17.05 -2.46 8.06
N ALA A 15 -16.08 -1.88 8.78
CA ALA A 15 -14.87 -2.54 9.24
C ALA A 15 -14.31 -1.82 10.46
N ASP A 16 -13.70 -2.55 11.39
CA ASP A 16 -12.96 -1.97 12.52
C ASP A 16 -11.53 -1.56 12.14
N TYR A 17 -10.94 -2.27 11.16
CA TYR A 17 -9.56 -2.08 10.74
C TYR A 17 -9.39 -2.23 9.23
N ILE A 18 -8.40 -1.50 8.70
CA ILE A 18 -8.02 -1.56 7.28
C ILE A 18 -6.67 -2.25 7.13
N SER A 19 -6.67 -3.42 6.49
CA SER A 19 -5.44 -4.15 6.16
C SER A 19 -4.88 -3.71 4.81
N LEU A 20 -3.57 -3.45 4.77
CA LEU A 20 -2.82 -3.08 3.56
C LEU A 20 -1.60 -3.98 3.44
N CYS A 21 -1.36 -4.52 2.24
CA CYS A 21 -0.19 -5.35 1.94
C CYS A 21 0.70 -4.68 0.89
N ARG A 22 0.41 -4.88 -0.40
CA ARG A 22 1.18 -4.31 -1.53
C ARG A 22 1.45 -2.79 -1.49
N PRO A 23 0.55 -1.93 -0.97
CA PRO A 23 0.87 -0.51 -0.77
C PRO A 23 2.04 -0.29 0.19
N LEU A 24 2.09 -1.01 1.32
CA LEU A 24 3.15 -0.86 2.32
C LEU A 24 4.49 -1.42 1.84
N ILE A 25 4.47 -2.43 0.95
CA ILE A 25 5.68 -2.92 0.28
C ILE A 25 6.30 -1.85 -0.62
N ARG A 26 5.48 -1.03 -1.29
CA ARG A 26 5.95 0.04 -2.19
C ARG A 26 6.26 1.34 -1.45
N GLU A 27 5.43 1.71 -0.49
CA GLU A 27 5.53 2.93 0.30
C GLU A 27 5.47 2.57 1.80
N PRO A 28 6.60 2.22 2.44
CA PRO A 28 6.62 1.88 3.87
C PRO A 28 6.08 3.02 4.76
N GLU A 29 6.26 4.26 4.31
CA GLU A 29 5.85 5.48 5.02
C GLU A 29 4.42 5.96 4.67
N LEU A 30 3.64 5.16 3.92
CA LEU A 30 2.30 5.53 3.43
C LEU A 30 1.38 6.06 4.54
N ILE A 31 1.33 5.38 5.69
CA ILE A 31 0.46 5.79 6.81
C ILE A 31 0.92 7.12 7.41
N LYS A 32 2.23 7.35 7.54
CA LYS A 32 2.75 8.63 8.04
C LYS A 32 2.47 9.75 7.02
N ARG A 33 2.58 9.47 5.72
CA ARG A 33 2.23 10.41 4.65
C ARG A 33 0.77 10.83 4.73
N TRP A 34 -0.15 9.87 4.84
CA TRP A 34 -1.57 10.14 5.02
C TRP A 34 -1.86 10.95 6.30
N LYS A 35 -1.23 10.59 7.42
CA LYS A 35 -1.37 11.31 8.69
C LYS A 35 -0.89 12.76 8.61
N ARG A 36 0.10 13.07 7.77
CA ARG A 36 0.61 14.43 7.51
C ARG A 36 -0.26 15.26 6.57
N GLY A 37 -1.40 14.72 6.12
CA GLY A 37 -2.36 15.42 5.27
C GLY A 37 -2.19 15.19 3.77
N ASN A 38 -1.11 14.56 3.31
CA ASN A 38 -1.02 14.12 1.93
C ASN A 38 -1.81 12.80 1.78
N THR A 39 -3.08 12.89 1.43
CA THR A 39 -4.01 11.76 1.27
C THR A 39 -4.12 11.22 -0.16
N GLU A 40 -3.16 11.54 -1.03
CA GLU A 40 -3.14 10.99 -2.39
C GLU A 40 -3.11 9.46 -2.37
N ARG A 41 -3.66 8.85 -3.43
CA ARG A 41 -3.68 7.40 -3.59
C ARG A 41 -2.27 6.81 -3.44
N ALA A 42 -2.18 5.66 -2.77
CA ALA A 42 -0.93 4.90 -2.72
C ALA A 42 -0.50 4.54 -4.15
N ALA A 43 0.78 4.74 -4.45
CA ALA A 43 1.45 4.53 -5.72
C ALA A 43 1.39 3.08 -6.19
N CYS A 44 1.13 2.10 -5.32
CA CYS A 44 1.01 0.70 -5.74
C CYS A 44 -0.08 0.50 -6.79
N ILE A 45 0.32 0.09 -8.00
CA ILE A 45 -0.55 -0.16 -9.16
C ILE A 45 -1.07 -1.59 -9.26
N SER A 46 -0.90 -2.41 -8.21
CA SER A 46 -1.39 -3.81 -8.16
C SER A 46 -0.87 -4.73 -9.28
N CYS A 47 0.32 -4.48 -9.83
CA CYS A 47 0.89 -5.27 -10.93
C CYS A 47 1.39 -6.68 -10.56
N ASN A 48 1.33 -7.07 -9.28
CA ASN A 48 1.79 -8.35 -8.72
C ASN A 48 3.29 -8.68 -8.90
N LYS A 49 4.10 -7.78 -9.44
CA LYS A 49 5.55 -8.03 -9.64
C LYS A 49 6.36 -8.13 -8.34
N CYS A 50 5.81 -7.76 -7.19
CA CYS A 50 6.42 -8.03 -5.88
C CYS A 50 6.60 -9.53 -5.61
N PHE A 51 5.83 -10.41 -6.26
CA PHE A 51 6.00 -11.86 -6.14
C PHE A 51 7.19 -12.42 -6.91
N VAL A 52 7.75 -11.68 -7.88
CA VAL A 52 8.92 -12.13 -8.66
C VAL A 52 10.12 -12.38 -7.73
N PRO A 53 10.63 -11.40 -6.97
CA PRO A 53 11.73 -11.66 -6.05
C PRO A 53 11.37 -12.65 -4.94
N THR A 54 10.11 -12.69 -4.50
CA THR A 54 9.65 -13.66 -3.50
C THR A 54 9.77 -15.10 -3.99
N ARG A 55 9.37 -15.37 -5.24
CA ARG A 55 9.50 -16.71 -5.86
C ARG A 55 10.95 -17.08 -6.12
N GLU A 56 11.82 -16.10 -6.36
CA GLU A 56 13.25 -16.29 -6.54
C GLU A 56 14.02 -16.44 -5.21
N GLY A 57 13.34 -16.38 -4.05
CA GLY A 57 13.99 -16.48 -2.74
C GLY A 57 14.77 -15.22 -2.33
N LYS A 58 14.58 -14.09 -3.01
CA LYS A 58 15.30 -12.81 -2.78
C LYS A 58 14.59 -11.88 -1.78
N GLY A 59 13.63 -12.40 -1.02
CA GLY A 59 12.77 -11.62 -0.13
C GLY A 59 11.62 -10.91 -0.87
N ILE A 60 10.98 -9.95 -0.19
CA ILE A 60 9.82 -9.23 -0.70
C ILE A 60 10.10 -7.74 -0.83
N TYR A 61 9.95 -7.20 -2.04
CA TYR A 61 10.08 -5.77 -2.31
C TYR A 61 9.31 -5.37 -3.57
N CYS A 62 9.09 -4.07 -3.76
CA CYS A 62 8.45 -3.55 -4.96
C CYS A 62 9.48 -3.32 -6.08
N VAL A 63 9.44 -4.14 -7.13
CA VAL A 63 10.37 -3.98 -8.26
C VAL A 63 10.20 -2.66 -9.03
N VAL A 64 9.00 -2.06 -9.01
CA VAL A 64 8.73 -0.78 -9.69
C VAL A 64 9.32 0.40 -8.93
N GLU A 65 9.42 0.30 -7.60
CA GLU A 65 10.06 1.34 -6.79
C GLU A 65 11.58 1.27 -6.90
N ASN A 66 12.14 0.06 -6.90
CA ASN A 66 13.58 -0.17 -7.08
C ASN A 66 14.09 0.07 -8.52
N GLN A 67 13.23 0.52 -9.43
CA GLN A 67 13.58 0.91 -10.80
C GLN A 67 13.63 2.43 -10.98
N ARG A 68 13.41 3.20 -9.91
CA ARG A 68 13.43 4.66 -9.91
C ARG A 68 14.78 5.22 -9.52
#